data_AF-A0A917HZZ5-F1
#
_entry.id   AF-A0A917HZZ5-F1
#
_cell.length_a   1.000
_cell.length_b   1.000
_cell.length_c   1.000
_cell.angle_alpha   90.00
_cell.angle_beta   90.00
_cell.angle_gamma   90.00
#
_symmetry.space_group_name_H-M   'P 1'
#
loop_
_entity.id
_entity.type
_entity.pdbx_description
1 polymer ?
#
loop_
_entity_poly.entity_id
_entity_poly.type
_entity_poly.pdbx_seq_one_letter_code
_entity_poly.pdbx_strand_id
1 'polypeptide(L)'
;MLFSCGKKEPKKTIKPPVPKTEIKKEEPKVEVKKDVLVYTVQIAASYNKQSKKHEAIPNVINYNVNPWFKYSLGTYKTYQEARASRRSLLDVYPGAFVQALKNGAPIPIQEALKSTN
;
A
#
# COMPACT_ATOMS: atom_id res chain seq x y z
N MET A 1 25.35 -46.02 -7.51
CA MET A 1 24.61 -45.01 -6.73
C MET A 1 23.40 -44.56 -7.56
N LEU A 2 22.18 -44.88 -7.11
CA LEU A 2 20.89 -44.26 -7.47
C LEU A 2 20.78 -42.96 -6.61
N PHE A 3 20.15 -41.83 -6.97
CA PHE A 3 18.80 -41.51 -7.47
C PHE A 3 18.87 -40.14 -8.22
N SER A 4 18.27 -39.88 -9.38
CA SER A 4 16.84 -39.66 -9.71
C SER A 4 16.15 -38.47 -9.02
N CYS A 5 15.99 -37.34 -9.73
CA CYS A 5 14.86 -36.38 -9.77
C CYS A 5 15.33 -35.16 -10.62
N GLY A 6 14.65 -34.63 -11.64
CA GLY A 6 13.23 -34.63 -11.98
C GLY A 6 12.72 -33.19 -12.05
N LYS A 7 12.72 -32.60 -13.26
CA LYS A 7 11.93 -31.44 -13.77
C LYS A 7 11.68 -30.25 -12.83
N LYS A 8 11.97 -29.02 -13.30
CA LYS A 8 11.00 -27.90 -13.43
C LYS A 8 11.66 -26.64 -13.99
N GLU A 9 11.12 -26.19 -15.12
CA GLU A 9 11.40 -24.92 -15.79
C GLU A 9 10.96 -23.73 -14.90
N PRO A 10 11.71 -22.62 -14.81
CA PRO A 10 11.18 -21.41 -14.21
C PRO A 10 10.30 -20.68 -15.24
N LYS A 11 8.99 -20.74 -15.01
CA LYS A 11 7.96 -19.99 -15.73
C LYS A 11 8.23 -18.48 -15.68
N LYS A 12 8.60 -17.94 -16.84
CA LYS A 12 8.21 -16.66 -17.45
C LYS A 12 7.43 -15.71 -16.53
N THR A 13 8.16 -14.71 -16.03
CA THR A 13 7.63 -13.50 -15.39
C THR A 13 6.84 -12.68 -16.41
N ILE A 14 5.53 -12.53 -16.21
CA ILE A 14 4.72 -11.51 -16.91
C ILE A 14 4.40 -10.44 -15.88
N LYS A 15 5.12 -9.32 -16.00
CA LYS A 15 4.86 -8.05 -15.31
C LYS A 15 3.59 -7.44 -15.92
N PRO A 16 2.61 -6.96 -15.13
CA PRO A 16 1.79 -5.85 -15.57
C PRO A 16 2.67 -4.59 -15.61
N PRO A 17 2.59 -3.78 -16.68
CA PRO A 17 3.50 -2.67 -16.90
C PRO A 17 3.18 -1.56 -15.90
N VAL A 18 4.13 -1.24 -15.03
CA VAL A 18 4.12 0.04 -14.30
C VAL A 18 4.92 1.00 -15.16
N PRO A 19 4.29 1.96 -15.86
CA PRO A 19 5.00 2.96 -16.63
C PRO A 19 5.83 3.81 -15.67
N LYS A 20 7.15 3.81 -15.88
CA LYS A 20 8.03 4.84 -15.35
C LYS A 20 7.76 6.12 -16.16
N THR A 21 7.24 7.15 -15.51
CA THR A 21 7.33 8.53 -16.02
C THR A 21 7.62 9.47 -14.86
N GLU A 22 8.43 10.47 -15.19
CA GLU A 22 9.13 11.42 -14.35
C GLU A 22 8.28 12.25 -13.39
N ILE A 23 8.99 12.77 -12.40
CA ILE A 23 8.56 13.60 -11.29
C ILE A 23 7.98 14.93 -11.78
N LYS A 24 6.71 15.19 -11.44
CA LYS A 24 6.21 16.54 -11.21
C LYS A 24 5.29 16.52 -9.99
N LYS A 25 5.56 17.45 -9.08
CA LYS A 25 4.78 17.76 -7.88
C LYS A 25 3.41 18.27 -8.32
N GLU A 26 2.48 17.35 -8.51
CA GLU A 26 1.09 17.63 -8.81
C GLU A 26 0.28 16.90 -7.74
N GLU A 27 -0.39 17.65 -6.89
CA GLU A 27 -1.39 17.08 -5.97
C GLU A 27 -2.36 16.26 -6.81
N PRO A 28 -2.49 14.94 -6.60
CA PRO A 28 -3.52 14.20 -7.28
C PRO A 28 -4.84 14.66 -6.65
N LYS A 29 -5.46 15.66 -7.28
CA LYS A 29 -6.90 15.86 -7.21
C LYS A 29 -7.50 14.63 -7.88
N VAL A 30 -7.53 13.52 -7.14
CA VAL A 30 -8.22 12.30 -7.51
C VAL A 30 -9.66 12.72 -7.72
N GLU A 31 -10.07 12.76 -8.98
CA GLU A 31 -11.46 12.89 -9.38
C GLU A 31 -12.22 11.76 -8.66
N VAL A 32 -13.00 12.16 -7.67
CA VAL A 32 -13.67 11.27 -6.72
C VAL A 32 -14.73 10.49 -7.49
N LYS A 33 -14.36 9.30 -7.98
CA LYS A 33 -15.34 8.23 -8.14
C LYS A 33 -15.94 8.01 -6.75
N LYS A 34 -17.22 8.37 -6.61
CA LYS A 34 -17.96 8.24 -5.36
C LYS A 34 -17.99 6.76 -4.94
N ASP A 35 -17.71 6.49 -3.67
CA ASP A 35 -17.69 5.18 -2.99
C ASP A 35 -16.58 4.20 -3.34
N VAL A 36 -15.36 4.70 -3.62
CA VAL A 36 -14.20 3.82 -3.72
C VAL A 36 -13.61 3.55 -2.33
N LEU A 37 -13.76 2.31 -1.86
CA LEU A 37 -13.06 1.75 -0.71
C LEU A 37 -11.75 1.10 -1.17
N VAL A 38 -10.63 1.52 -0.59
CA VAL A 38 -9.31 0.92 -0.81
C VAL A 38 -8.62 0.62 0.51
N TYR A 39 -7.70 -0.34 0.47
CA TYR A 39 -6.87 -0.73 1.59
C TYR A 39 -5.41 -0.38 1.28
N THR A 40 -4.71 0.26 2.20
CA THR A 40 -3.30 0.62 2.10
C THR A 40 -2.53 0.08 3.31
N VAL A 41 -1.21 -0.05 3.21
CA VAL A 41 -0.38 -0.46 4.36
C VAL A 41 0.32 0.78 4.92
N GLN A 42 -0.14 1.30 6.05
CA GLN A 42 0.53 2.40 6.73
C GLN A 42 1.81 1.88 7.39
N ILE A 43 2.94 2.54 7.10
CA ILE A 43 4.27 2.17 7.61
C ILE A 43 4.82 3.18 8.62
N ALA A 44 4.38 4.43 8.55
CA ALA A 44 4.80 5.48 9.45
C ALA A 44 3.76 6.60 9.54
N ALA A 45 3.85 7.39 10.61
CA ALA A 45 3.22 8.69 10.71
C ALA A 45 4.19 9.66 11.40
N SER A 46 4.12 10.94 11.04
CA SER A 46 4.84 12.00 11.76
C SER A 46 3.86 13.06 12.23
N TYR A 47 4.07 13.52 13.46
CA TYR A 47 3.23 14.52 14.12
C TYR A 47 3.74 15.93 13.79
N ASN A 48 2.83 16.85 13.47
CA ASN A 48 3.06 18.28 13.23
C ASN A 48 4.03 18.64 12.08
N LYS A 49 4.84 17.71 11.57
CA LYS A 49 5.82 17.97 10.52
C LYS A 49 5.99 16.76 9.61
N GLN A 50 6.24 17.03 8.34
CA GLN A 50 6.62 16.03 7.34
C GLN A 50 8.01 15.45 7.62
N SER A 51 8.13 14.13 7.46
CA SER A 51 9.40 13.41 7.50
C SER A 51 9.97 13.23 6.10
N LYS A 52 11.06 13.96 5.79
CA LYS A 52 11.81 13.79 4.53
C LYS A 52 12.28 12.34 4.33
N LYS A 53 12.62 11.64 5.42
CA LYS A 53 13.04 10.22 5.39
C LYS A 53 11.91 9.33 4.87
N HIS A 54 10.67 9.56 5.31
CA HIS A 54 9.53 8.75 4.88
C HIS A 54 9.03 9.13 3.49
N GLU A 55 9.17 10.41 3.10
CA GLU A 55 8.86 10.88 1.75
C GLU A 55 9.82 10.37 0.68
N ALA A 56 11.06 10.10 1.05
CA ALA A 56 12.06 9.51 0.16
C ALA A 56 11.81 8.00 -0.13
N ILE A 57 10.84 7.37 0.53
CA ILE A 57 10.53 5.96 0.31
C ILE A 57 9.87 5.79 -1.07
N PRO A 58 10.39 4.91 -1.95
CA PRO A 58 9.80 4.69 -3.26
C PRO A 58 8.35 4.22 -3.17
N ASN A 59 7.47 4.81 -3.99
CA ASN A 59 6.03 4.51 -4.06
C ASN A 59 5.27 4.75 -2.75
N VAL A 60 5.78 5.64 -1.88
CA VAL A 60 5.05 6.08 -0.70
C VAL A 60 3.86 6.94 -1.08
N ILE A 61 2.71 6.60 -0.52
CA ILE A 61 1.49 7.39 -0.56
C ILE A 61 1.49 8.24 0.70
N ASN A 62 1.59 9.55 0.54
CA ASN A 62 1.49 10.51 1.62
C ASN A 62 0.10 11.14 1.64
N TYR A 63 -0.48 11.28 2.82
CA TYR A 63 -1.70 12.05 3.01
C TYR A 63 -1.72 12.66 4.41
N ASN A 64 -2.35 13.81 4.51
CA ASN A 64 -2.43 14.58 5.74
C ASN A 64 -3.78 14.33 6.43
N VAL A 65 -3.71 13.98 7.71
CA VAL A 65 -4.82 13.93 8.64
C VAL A 65 -4.43 14.79 9.83
N ASN A 66 -4.60 16.11 9.68
CA ASN A 66 -4.07 17.12 10.61
C ASN A 66 -4.29 16.70 12.08
N PRO A 67 -3.25 16.72 12.93
CA PRO A 67 -1.87 17.16 12.69
C PRO A 67 -0.88 16.10 12.15
N TRP A 68 -1.38 14.95 11.68
CA TRP A 68 -0.56 13.81 11.30
C TRP A 68 -0.28 13.73 9.80
N PHE A 69 0.99 13.58 9.44
CA PHE A 69 1.41 13.18 8.09
C PHE A 69 1.55 11.67 8.07
N LYS A 70 0.71 10.99 7.28
CA LYS A 70 0.69 9.53 7.18
C LYS A 70 1.44 9.07 5.94
N TYR A 71 2.15 7.96 6.08
CA TYR A 71 2.96 7.35 5.02
C TYR A 71 2.51 5.90 4.85
N SER A 72 2.00 5.58 3.68
CA SER A 72 1.48 4.25 3.35
C SER A 72 2.11 3.70 2.08
N LEU A 73 2.09 2.38 1.91
CA LEU A 73 2.56 1.68 0.73
C LEU A 73 1.44 0.84 0.14
N GLY A 74 1.35 0.88 -1.19
CA GLY A 74 0.40 0.10 -1.97
C GLY A 74 -1.05 0.52 -1.79
N THR A 75 -1.84 0.22 -2.81
CA THR A 75 -3.30 0.39 -2.80
C THR A 75 -3.91 -0.92 -3.27
N TYR A 76 -4.78 -1.48 -2.45
CA TYR A 76 -5.37 -2.80 -2.62
C TYR A 76 -6.89 -2.69 -2.63
N LYS A 77 -7.55 -3.57 -3.38
CA LYS A 77 -9.01 -3.62 -3.45
C LYS A 77 -9.59 -4.40 -2.28
N THR A 78 -8.84 -5.37 -1.77
CA THR A 78 -9.29 -6.24 -0.68
C THR A 78 -8.37 -6.16 0.54
N TYR A 79 -8.95 -6.41 1.71
CA TYR A 79 -8.19 -6.52 2.95
C TYR A 79 -7.14 -7.65 2.91
N GLN A 80 -7.45 -8.78 2.25
CA GLN A 80 -6.55 -9.93 2.18
C GLN A 80 -5.27 -9.62 1.39
N GLU A 81 -5.39 -8.92 0.26
CA GLU A 81 -4.24 -8.44 -0.51
C GLU A 81 -3.36 -7.49 0.31
N ALA A 82 -3.98 -6.52 1.00
CA ALA A 82 -3.27 -5.59 1.86
C ALA A 82 -2.57 -6.31 3.03
N ARG A 83 -3.23 -7.32 3.62
CA ARG A 83 -2.65 -8.13 4.70
C ARG A 83 -1.49 -8.98 4.21
N ALA A 84 -1.55 -9.53 2.99
CA ALA A 84 -0.45 -10.26 2.39
C ALA A 84 0.75 -9.33 2.16
N SER A 85 0.52 -8.14 1.60
CA SER A 85 1.57 -7.12 1.43
C SER A 85 2.19 -6.68 2.75
N ARG A 86 1.35 -6.43 3.77
CA ARG A 86 1.81 -6.11 5.13
C ARG A 86 2.80 -7.15 5.63
N ARG A 87 2.52 -8.46 5.47
CA ARG A 87 3.42 -9.52 5.92
C ARG A 87 4.81 -9.41 5.31
N SER A 88 4.91 -9.08 4.01
CA SER A 88 6.19 -8.85 3.34
C SER A 88 6.93 -7.61 3.84
N LEU A 89 6.21 -6.63 4.39
CA LEU A 89 6.77 -5.38 4.90
C LEU A 89 7.15 -5.43 6.38
N LEU A 90 6.70 -6.43 7.13
CA LEU A 90 6.93 -6.50 8.59
C LEU A 90 8.39 -6.64 8.99
N ASP A 91 9.22 -7.22 8.12
CA ASP A 91 10.66 -7.36 8.35
C ASP A 91 11.37 -5.99 8.40
N VAL A 92 10.93 -5.05 7.56
CA VAL A 92 11.49 -3.69 7.46
C VAL A 92 10.72 -2.69 8.32
N TYR A 93 9.40 -2.87 8.43
CA TYR A 93 8.47 -1.99 9.11
C TYR A 93 7.63 -2.80 10.09
N PRO A 94 8.15 -3.12 11.30
CA PRO A 94 7.45 -3.97 12.27
C PRO A 94 6.13 -3.36 12.75
N GLY A 95 6.02 -2.03 12.73
CA GLY A 95 4.80 -1.28 13.05
C GLY A 95 3.80 -1.15 11.90
N ALA A 96 4.04 -1.78 10.75
CA ALA A 96 3.15 -1.66 9.61
C ALA A 96 1.76 -2.24 9.92
N PHE A 97 0.70 -1.58 9.47
CA PHE A 97 -0.67 -2.05 9.61
C PHE A 97 -1.54 -1.67 8.40
N VAL A 98 -2.64 -2.38 8.21
CA VAL A 98 -3.58 -2.11 7.12
C VAL A 98 -4.52 -0.98 7.52
N GLN A 99 -4.58 0.07 6.70
CA GLN A 99 -5.50 1.19 6.84
C GLN A 99 -6.53 1.13 5.69
N ALA A 100 -7.81 1.27 6.03
CA ALA A 100 -8.85 1.44 5.03
C ALA A 100 -9.04 2.93 4.72
N LEU A 101 -9.18 3.27 3.45
CA LEU A 101 -9.53 4.60 2.96
C LEU A 101 -10.83 4.51 2.18
N LYS A 102 -11.85 5.27 2.59
CA LYS A 102 -13.11 5.42 1.86
C LYS A 102 -13.17 6.85 1.34
N ASN A 103 -13.32 7.02 0.02
CA ASN A 103 -13.32 8.33 -0.63
C ASN A 103 -12.09 9.20 -0.26
N GLY A 104 -10.93 8.56 -0.09
CA GLY A 104 -9.68 9.22 0.30
C GLY A 104 -9.54 9.53 1.80
N ALA A 105 -10.59 9.34 2.61
CA ALA A 105 -10.55 9.54 4.05
C ALA A 105 -10.30 8.21 4.80
N PRO A 106 -9.44 8.18 5.83
CA PRO A 106 -9.23 6.98 6.63
C PRO A 106 -10.48 6.62 7.44
N ILE A 107 -10.89 5.36 7.36
CA ILE A 107 -11.98 4.80 8.16
C ILE A 107 -11.48 3.65 9.04
N PRO A 108 -12.16 3.34 10.16
CA PRO A 108 -11.87 2.16 10.95
C PRO A 108 -11.96 0.88 10.11
N ILE A 109 -11.00 -0.04 10.30
CA ILE A 109 -10.95 -1.28 9.50
C ILE A 109 -12.20 -2.14 9.70
N GLN A 110 -12.79 -2.10 10.90
CA GLN A 110 -14.02 -2.82 11.21
C GLN A 110 -15.22 -2.32 10.39
N GLU A 111 -15.26 -1.01 10.10
CA GLU A 111 -16.30 -0.41 9.26
C GLU A 111 -16.12 -0.84 7.80
N ALA A 112 -14.88 -0.80 7.31
CA ALA A 112 -14.54 -1.21 5.95
C ALA A 112 -14.93 -2.68 5.66
N LEU A 113 -14.66 -3.57 6.61
CA LEU A 113 -14.98 -5.00 6.46
C LEU A 113 -16.49 -5.27 6.45
N LYS A 114 -17.31 -4.44 7.12
CA LYS A 114 -18.78 -4.54 7.06
C LYS A 114 -19.34 -4.15 5.69
N SER A 115 -18.69 -3.21 4.99
CA SER A 115 -19.12 -2.77 3.65
C SER A 115 -18.73 -3.73 2.51
N THR A 116 -17.97 -4.79 2.81
CA THR A 116 -17.50 -5.77 1.81
C THR A 116 -18.30 -7.08 1.87
N ASN A 117 -19.46 -7.09 2.55
CA ASN A 117 -20.29 -8.25 2.83
C ASN A 117 -21.67 -8.11 2.18
#